data_AF-A0A4P2VWJ7-F1
#
_entry.id   AF-A0A4P2VWJ7-F1
#
_cell.length_a   1.000
_cell.length_b   1.000
_cell.length_c   1.000
_cell.angle_alpha   90.00
_cell.angle_beta   90.00
_cell.angle_gamma   90.00
#
_symmetry.space_group_name_H-M   'P 1'
#
loop_
_entity.id
_entity.type
_entity.pdbx_description
1 polymer ?
#
loop_
_entity_poly.entity_id
_entity_poly.type
_entity_poly.pdbx_seq_one_letter_code
_entity_poly.pdbx_strand_id
1 'polypeptide(L)' 'MAEAFLGTFKRDYVFVNDCYFADWVLEHLEKWFYDYNHYAPHSGLAMMSPVQYQNSH' A
#
# COMPACT_ATOMS: atom_id res chain seq x y z
N MET A 1 0.09 12.80 2.61
CA MET A 1 1.31 12.39 3.34
C MET A 1 2.23 11.76 2.31
N ALA A 2 3.53 12.09 2.33
CA ALA A 2 4.53 11.74 1.31
C ALA A 2 4.94 10.24 1.27
N GLU A 3 4.03 9.34 1.66
CA GLU A 3 4.31 7.90 1.79
C GLU A 3 4.49 7.22 0.41
N ALA A 4 3.85 7.74 -0.64
CA ALA A 4 3.86 7.14 -1.98
C ALA A 4 5.22 7.15 -2.68
N PHE A 5 6.17 7.98 -2.24
CA PHE A 5 7.48 8.14 -2.92
C PHE A 5 8.70 7.85 -2.03
N LEU A 6 8.50 7.57 -0.74
CA LEU A 6 9.60 7.36 0.21
C LEU A 6 9.90 5.88 0.50
N GLY A 7 9.29 4.94 -0.25
CA GLY A 7 9.48 3.50 -0.02
C GLY A 7 8.93 3.01 1.31
N THR A 8 8.00 3.76 1.90
CA THR A 8 7.37 3.45 3.19
C THR A 8 6.03 2.77 2.97
N PHE A 9 5.80 1.64 3.62
CA PHE A 9 4.49 0.99 3.63
C PHE A 9 3.58 1.59 4.69
N LYS A 10 2.31 1.86 4.33
CA LYS A 10 1.36 2.48 5.24
C LYS A 10 0.98 1.51 6.36
N ARG A 11 1.30 1.89 7.60
CA ARG A 11 1.02 1.07 8.80
C ARG A 11 -0.45 0.69 8.95
N ASP A 12 -1.35 1.55 8.47
CA ASP A 12 -2.79 1.30 8.50
C ASP A 12 -3.17 0.01 7.80
N TYR A 13 -2.47 -0.40 6.74
CA TYR A 13 -2.74 -1.69 6.08
C TYR A 13 -2.54 -2.87 7.04
N VAL A 14 -1.58 -2.80 7.95
CA VAL A 14 -1.38 -3.84 8.97
C VAL A 14 -2.46 -3.72 10.06
N PHE A 15 -2.83 -2.50 10.46
CA PHE A 15 -3.80 -2.28 11.53
C PHE A 15 -5.25 -2.62 11.17
N VAL A 16 -5.64 -2.50 9.89
CA VAL A 16 -6.99 -2.85 9.41
C VAL A 16 -7.13 -4.32 9.05
N ASN A 17 -6.03 -5.06 8.94
CA ASN A 17 -6.04 -6.49 8.66
C ASN A 17 -5.82 -7.29 9.95
N ASP A 18 -6.48 -8.44 10.06
CA ASP A 18 -6.31 -9.33 11.20
C ASP A 18 -4.91 -9.94 11.20
N CYS A 19 -4.08 -9.58 12.17
CA CYS A 19 -2.72 -10.10 12.32
C CYS A 19 -2.70 -11.34 13.22
N TYR A 20 -3.20 -12.47 12.72
CA TYR A 20 -3.38 -13.71 13.51
C TYR A 20 -2.09 -14.27 14.11
N PHE A 21 -1.03 -14.43 13.30
CA PHE A 21 0.30 -14.87 13.73
C PHE A 21 1.36 -14.39 12.73
N ALA A 22 2.63 -14.39 13.15
CA ALA A 22 3.72 -13.77 12.39
C ALA A 22 3.84 -14.33 10.96
N ASP A 23 3.82 -15.66 10.79
CA ASP A 23 3.97 -16.30 9.48
C ASP A 23 2.83 -15.91 8.53
N TRP A 24 1.59 -15.90 9.03
CA TRP A 24 0.43 -15.46 8.25
C TRP A 24 0.60 -14.02 7.77
N VAL A 25 1.05 -13.12 8.65
CA VAL A 25 1.29 -11.71 8.26
C VAL A 25 2.35 -11.63 7.18
N LEU A 26 3.46 -12.37 7.32
CA LEU A 26 4.53 -12.39 6.32
C LEU A 26 4.04 -12.88 4.95
N GLU A 27 3.20 -13.91 4.91
CA GLU A 27 2.58 -14.41 3.68
C GLU A 27 1.65 -13.37 3.01
N HIS A 28 1.02 -12.50 3.80
CA HIS A 28 0.05 -11.53 3.29
C HIS A 28 0.67 -10.17 2.91
N LEU A 29 1.89 -9.88 3.38
CA LEU A 29 2.58 -8.61 3.07
C LEU A 29 2.73 -8.38 1.57
N GLU A 30 3.10 -9.41 0.79
CA GLU A 30 3.25 -9.29 -0.66
C GLU A 30 1.96 -8.82 -1.33
N LYS A 31 0.83 -9.43 -0.95
CA LYS A 31 -0.49 -9.07 -1.45
C LYS A 31 -0.86 -7.64 -1.08
N TRP A 32 -0.58 -7.21 0.15
CA TRP A 32 -0.88 -5.86 0.60
C TRP A 32 -0.01 -4.81 -0.08
N PHE A 33 1.26 -5.10 -0.34
CA PHE A 33 2.12 -4.21 -1.13
C PHE A 33 1.61 -4.07 -2.55
N TYR A 34 1.19 -5.17 -3.17
CA TYR A 34 0.62 -5.14 -4.51
C TYR A 34 -0.65 -4.28 -4.55
N ASP A 35 -1.56 -4.49 -3.61
CA ASP A 35 -2.80 -3.71 -3.51
C ASP A 35 -2.54 -2.21 -3.30
N TYR A 36 -1.65 -1.87 -2.36
CA TYR A 36 -1.26 -0.49 -2.08
C TYR A 36 -0.70 0.24 -3.31
N ASN A 37 0.15 -0.43 -4.09
CA ASN A 37 0.85 0.14 -5.24
C ASN A 37 0.00 0.18 -6.51
N HIS A 38 -0.93 -0.76 -6.69
CA HIS A 38 -1.66 -0.90 -7.95
C HIS A 38 -3.11 -0.43 -7.88
N TYR A 39 -3.79 -0.51 -6.72
CA TYR A 39 -5.23 -0.27 -6.62
C TYR A 39 -5.64 0.77 -5.58
N ALA A 40 -4.93 0.86 -4.45
CA ALA A 40 -5.30 1.76 -3.37
C ALA A 40 -5.32 3.23 -3.86
N PRO A 41 -6.42 3.98 -3.64
CA PRO A 41 -6.50 5.37 -4.04
C PRO A 41 -5.82 6.27 -3.00
N HIS A 42 -4.95 7.16 -3.46
CA HIS A 42 -4.25 8.09 -2.56
C HIS A 42 -4.67 9.53 -2.83
N SER A 43 -5.17 10.22 -1.81
CA SER A 43 -5.58 11.63 -1.92
C SER A 43 -4.43 12.54 -2.34
N GLY A 44 -3.20 12.23 -1.93
CA GLY A 44 -1.98 12.92 -2.35
C GLY A 44 -1.56 12.66 -3.81
N LEU A 45 -2.15 11.65 -4.45
CA LEU A 45 -1.91 11.27 -5.85
C LEU A 45 -3.14 11.51 -6.73
N ALA A 46 -3.96 12.51 -6.41
CA ALA A 46 -5.22 12.78 -7.13
C ALA A 46 -6.15 11.56 -7.23
N MET A 47 -6.20 10.75 -6.17
CA MET A 47 -6.98 9.51 -6.07
C MET A 47 -6.53 8.38 -7.00
N MET A 48 -5.34 8.48 -7.59
CA MET A 48 -4.68 7.40 -8.31
C MET A 48 -3.89 6.50 -7.36
N SER A 49 -3.62 5.26 -7.81
CA SER A 49 -2.59 4.42 -7.19
C SER A 49 -1.17 4.92 -7.54
N PRO A 50 -0.13 4.53 -6.78
CA PRO A 50 1.25 4.93 -7.06
C PRO A 50 1.69 4.61 -8.48
N VAL A 51 1.38 3.40 -8.97
CA VAL A 51 1.70 2.99 -10.35
C VAL A 51 0.91 3.79 -11.38
N GLN A 52 -0.38 4.04 -11.15
CA GLN A 52 -1.19 4.88 -12.04
C GLN A 52 -0.64 6.31 -12.12
N TYR A 53 -0.27 6.88 -10.97
CA TYR A 53 0.31 8.21 -10.92
C TYR A 53 1.63 8.27 -11.67
N GLN A 54 2.53 7.29 -11.45
CA GLN A 54 3.80 7.20 -12.17
C GLN A 54 3.61 7.09 -13.70
N ASN A 55 2.62 6.33 -14.16
CA ASN A 55 2.36 6.16 -15.60
C ASN A 55 1.64 7.36 -16.24
N SER A 56 1.16 8.31 -15.43
CA SER A 56 0.45 9.51 -15.90
C SER A 56 1.36 10.72 -16.13
N HIS A 57 2.65 10.62 -15.76
CA HIS A 57 3.68 11.67 -15.85
C HIS A 57 4.93 11.13 -16.54
#